data_AF-A0A537EBS7-F1
#
_entry.id   AF-A0A537EBS7-F1
#
_cell.length_a   1.000
_cell.length_b   1.000
_cell.length_c   1.000
_cell.angle_alpha   90.00
_cell.angle_beta   90.00
_cell.angle_gamma   90.00
#
_symmetry.space_group_name_H-M   'P 1'
#
loop_
_entity.id
_entity.type
_entity.pdbx_description
1 polymer ?
#
loop_
_entity_poly.entity_id
_entity_poly.type
_entity_poly.pdbx_seq_one_letter_code
_entity_poly.pdbx_strand_id
1 'polypeptide(L)'
;MTEGKPGRLGWTEIRVFIERRPWSVLSWSAGLSALAFIVFYGLQATTNPQVGIQFVQSEWPDPSIFPYFYAKPITWFAYFSFVYWAAGLESNKDHLLKLSPRARNILFLATALVAFASFYEIFYNFMVWLALEVLTTNCKPFPCNPDQVASIFDLRSPLNLVFATKIVTTAFGLSMYSLWFLHRVDVETERRNQTTATLPGDVKAPLPSPSRKRIEIEAGLAAQKPIDPTVDQT
;
A
#
# COMPACT_ATOMS: atom_id res chain seq x y z
N MET A 1 12.28 36.97 -34.14
CA MET A 1 11.25 36.21 -33.39
C MET A 1 11.32 34.78 -33.88
N THR A 2 12.02 33.90 -33.15
CA THR A 2 12.13 32.47 -33.50
C THR A 2 11.42 31.68 -32.42
N GLU A 3 10.29 31.09 -32.81
CA GLU A 3 9.47 30.19 -31.99
C GLU A 3 10.30 29.01 -31.47
N GLY A 4 10.35 28.85 -30.15
CA GLY A 4 10.89 27.66 -29.52
C GLY A 4 9.95 26.47 -29.75
N LYS A 5 10.35 25.55 -30.63
CA LYS A 5 9.73 24.22 -30.74
C LYS A 5 9.79 23.53 -29.37
N PRO A 6 8.68 22.98 -28.83
CA PRO A 6 8.72 22.24 -27.59
C PRO A 6 9.55 20.97 -27.83
N GLY A 7 10.65 20.84 -27.09
CA GLY A 7 11.54 19.69 -27.16
C GLY A 7 10.76 18.40 -26.91
N ARG A 8 10.79 17.49 -27.88
CA ARG A 8 10.29 16.13 -27.69
C ARG A 8 11.10 15.50 -26.56
N LEU A 9 10.49 15.36 -25.38
CA LEU A 9 11.07 14.65 -24.25
C LEU A 9 11.58 13.29 -24.72
N GLY A 10 12.87 13.03 -24.53
CA GLY A 10 13.50 11.80 -24.99
C GLY A 10 13.03 10.61 -24.16
N TRP A 11 12.78 9.46 -24.80
CA TRP A 11 12.48 8.20 -24.09
C TRP A 11 13.53 7.83 -23.01
N THR A 12 14.76 8.31 -23.17
CA THR A 12 15.85 8.18 -22.19
C THR A 12 15.61 9.01 -20.93
N GLU A 13 15.12 10.25 -21.07
CA GLU A 13 14.79 11.13 -19.93
C GLU A 13 13.63 10.57 -19.12
N ILE A 14 12.64 9.98 -19.79
CA ILE A 14 11.51 9.30 -19.13
C ILE A 14 11.99 8.12 -18.30
N ARG A 15 12.88 7.27 -18.86
CA ARG A 15 13.44 6.13 -18.11
C ARG A 15 14.24 6.59 -16.88
N VAL A 16 15.11 7.58 -17.05
CA VAL A 16 15.91 8.14 -15.95
C VAL A 16 15.01 8.77 -14.88
N PHE A 17 13.91 9.42 -15.27
CA PHE A 17 12.94 9.95 -14.31
C PHE A 17 12.24 8.84 -13.50
N ILE A 18 11.81 7.77 -14.17
CA ILE A 18 11.19 6.60 -13.53
C ILE A 18 12.16 5.94 -12.54
N GLU A 19 13.42 5.74 -12.94
CA GLU A 19 14.45 5.15 -12.09
C GLU A 19 14.76 6.01 -10.85
N ARG A 20 14.70 7.34 -10.97
CA ARG A 20 14.97 8.26 -9.86
C ARG A 20 13.85 8.33 -8.82
N ARG A 21 12.60 8.10 -9.23
CA ARG A 21 11.41 8.25 -8.35
C ARG A 21 10.40 7.12 -8.53
N PRO A 22 10.81 5.85 -8.37
CA PRO A 22 9.97 4.70 -8.69
C PRO A 22 8.67 4.69 -7.89
N TRP A 23 8.74 5.00 -6.58
CA TRP A 23 7.57 5.06 -5.70
C TRP A 23 6.58 6.15 -6.09
N SER A 24 7.06 7.31 -6.53
CA SER A 24 6.19 8.42 -6.94
C SER A 24 5.46 8.09 -8.25
N VAL A 25 6.17 7.54 -9.24
CA VAL A 25 5.56 7.11 -10.50
C VAL A 25 4.52 6.01 -10.26
N LEU A 26 4.86 5.01 -9.44
CA LEU A 26 3.94 3.95 -9.08
C LEU A 26 2.69 4.50 -8.39
N SER A 27 2.86 5.41 -7.43
CA SER A 27 1.75 6.07 -6.75
C SER A 27 0.85 6.80 -7.76
N TRP A 28 1.40 7.73 -8.54
CA TRP A 28 0.60 8.51 -9.50
C TRP A 28 -0.12 7.65 -10.54
N SER A 29 0.55 6.63 -11.09
CA SER A 29 -0.07 5.72 -12.07
C SER A 29 -1.25 4.93 -11.46
N ALA A 30 -1.09 4.44 -10.23
CA ALA A 30 -2.16 3.74 -9.51
C ALA A 30 -3.29 4.71 -9.15
N GLY A 31 -2.97 5.94 -8.72
CA GLY A 31 -3.98 6.96 -8.39
C GLY A 31 -4.82 7.36 -9.60
N LEU A 32 -4.19 7.56 -10.76
CA LEU A 32 -4.90 7.82 -12.02
C LEU A 32 -5.78 6.65 -12.43
N SER A 33 -5.33 5.41 -12.22
CA SER A 33 -6.11 4.21 -12.50
C SER A 33 -7.33 4.12 -11.58
N ALA A 34 -7.16 4.31 -10.26
CA ALA A 34 -8.26 4.34 -9.30
C ALA A 34 -9.29 5.44 -9.65
N LEU A 35 -8.80 6.63 -10.02
CA LEU A 35 -9.65 7.75 -10.46
C LEU A 35 -10.44 7.38 -11.73
N ALA A 36 -9.80 6.74 -12.72
CA ALA A 36 -10.48 6.29 -13.93
C ALA A 36 -11.62 5.33 -13.62
N PHE A 37 -11.44 4.36 -12.71
CA PHE A 37 -12.51 3.46 -12.28
C PHE A 37 -13.66 4.21 -11.58
N ILE A 38 -13.36 5.12 -10.65
CA ILE A 38 -14.39 5.92 -9.99
C ILE A 38 -15.18 6.76 -10.99
N VAL A 39 -14.49 7.47 -11.88
CA VAL A 39 -15.15 8.39 -12.82
C VAL A 39 -15.97 7.59 -13.83
N PHE A 40 -15.40 6.56 -14.44
CA PHE A 40 -16.07 5.77 -15.48
C PHE A 40 -17.33 5.07 -14.97
N TYR A 41 -17.26 4.39 -13.81
CA TYR A 41 -18.41 3.68 -13.24
C TYR A 41 -19.33 4.61 -12.44
N GLY A 42 -18.80 5.71 -11.89
CA GLY A 42 -19.58 6.75 -11.22
C GLY A 42 -20.46 7.54 -12.18
N LEU A 43 -19.98 7.85 -13.39
CA LEU A 43 -20.79 8.47 -14.43
C LEU A 43 -21.92 7.56 -14.94
N GLN A 44 -21.78 6.24 -14.80
CA GLN A 44 -22.85 5.28 -15.10
C GLN A 44 -23.90 5.16 -13.98
N ALA A 45 -23.68 5.77 -12.82
CA ALA A 45 -24.59 5.72 -11.68
C ALA A 45 -25.88 6.54 -11.87
N THR A 46 -26.06 7.23 -13.01
CA THR A 46 -27.21 8.11 -13.27
C THR A 46 -28.54 7.37 -13.49
N THR A 47 -28.54 6.04 -13.56
CA THR A 47 -29.71 5.23 -13.93
C THR A 47 -30.28 4.39 -12.78
N ASN A 48 -29.60 4.29 -11.63
CA ASN A 48 -30.02 3.41 -10.54
C ASN A 48 -30.04 4.18 -9.19
N PRO A 49 -31.13 4.09 -8.39
CA PRO A 49 -31.21 4.75 -7.09
C PRO A 49 -30.25 4.17 -6.03
N GLN A 50 -29.70 2.96 -6.24
CA GLN A 50 -28.78 2.33 -5.30
C GLN A 50 -27.34 2.79 -5.52
N VAL A 51 -26.75 3.42 -4.50
CA VAL A 51 -25.38 3.92 -4.56
C VAL A 51 -24.39 2.76 -4.62
N GLY A 52 -23.46 2.81 -5.58
CA GLY A 52 -22.37 1.84 -5.72
C GLY A 52 -22.70 0.59 -6.53
N ILE A 53 -23.96 0.40 -6.93
CA ILE A 53 -24.40 -0.81 -7.64
C ILE A 53 -23.66 -1.05 -8.97
N GLN A 54 -23.34 0.01 -9.71
CA GLN A 54 -22.64 -0.07 -10.99
C GLN A 54 -21.22 -0.63 -10.86
N PHE A 55 -20.60 -0.44 -9.69
CA PHE A 55 -19.27 -0.96 -9.41
C PHE A 55 -19.27 -2.44 -9.02
N VAL A 56 -20.45 -3.01 -8.80
CA VAL A 56 -20.64 -4.38 -8.29
C VAL A 56 -21.29 -5.27 -9.35
N GLN A 57 -22.23 -4.75 -10.13
CA GLN A 57 -22.97 -5.53 -11.14
C GLN A 57 -22.21 -5.78 -12.45
N SER A 58 -21.09 -5.08 -12.64
CA SER A 58 -20.23 -5.28 -13.81
C SER A 58 -18.94 -6.00 -13.42
N GLU A 59 -18.32 -6.62 -14.42
CA GLU A 59 -17.03 -7.27 -14.30
C GLU A 59 -16.07 -6.64 -15.30
N TRP A 60 -14.83 -6.43 -14.86
CA TRP A 60 -13.78 -5.89 -15.71
C TRP A 60 -12.46 -6.64 -15.51
N PRO A 61 -11.71 -6.92 -16.58
CA PRO A 61 -12.20 -7.03 -17.95
C PRO A 61 -13.34 -8.06 -18.09
N ASP A 62 -14.06 -8.06 -19.21
CA ASP A 62 -15.16 -8.99 -19.46
C ASP A 62 -14.66 -10.46 -19.35
N PRO A 63 -15.28 -11.33 -18.54
CA PRO A 63 -14.85 -12.71 -18.36
C PRO A 63 -14.85 -13.53 -19.65
N SER A 64 -15.67 -13.16 -20.65
CA SER A 64 -15.66 -13.80 -21.95
C SER A 64 -14.35 -13.58 -22.71
N ILE A 65 -13.63 -12.50 -22.39
CA ILE A 65 -12.33 -12.14 -22.97
C ILE A 65 -11.19 -12.62 -22.06
N PHE A 66 -11.33 -12.45 -20.75
CA PHE A 66 -10.30 -12.79 -19.75
C PHE A 66 -10.88 -13.63 -18.60
N PRO A 67 -11.10 -14.95 -18.81
CA PRO A 67 -11.86 -15.79 -17.88
C PRO A 67 -11.14 -16.11 -16.56
N TYR A 68 -9.84 -15.82 -16.45
CA TYR A 68 -9.06 -16.09 -15.24
C TYR A 68 -8.62 -14.82 -14.51
N PHE A 69 -8.84 -13.64 -15.09
CA PHE A 69 -8.37 -12.38 -14.54
C PHE A 69 -9.41 -11.27 -14.75
N TYR A 70 -10.48 -11.36 -13.98
CA TYR A 70 -11.53 -10.37 -13.92
C TYR A 70 -11.92 -10.14 -12.47
N ALA A 71 -12.40 -8.94 -12.18
CA ALA A 71 -12.98 -8.60 -10.89
C ALA A 71 -13.99 -7.48 -11.04
N LYS A 72 -14.82 -7.31 -10.01
CA LYS A 72 -15.73 -6.16 -9.93
C LYS A 72 -14.92 -4.86 -9.92
N PRO A 73 -15.35 -3.79 -10.61
CA PRO A 73 -14.68 -2.49 -10.63
C PRO A 73 -14.28 -1.95 -9.27
N ILE A 74 -15.13 -2.13 -8.26
CA ILE A 74 -14.82 -1.73 -6.87
C ILE A 74 -13.57 -2.43 -6.31
N THR A 75 -13.29 -3.65 -6.76
CA THR A 75 -12.10 -4.43 -6.36
C THR A 75 -10.83 -3.86 -7.00
N TRP A 76 -10.89 -3.50 -8.28
CA TRP A 76 -9.79 -2.80 -8.95
C TRP A 76 -9.51 -1.45 -8.30
N PHE A 77 -10.57 -0.69 -8.01
CA PHE A 77 -10.45 0.56 -7.27
C PHE A 77 -9.73 0.36 -5.92
N ALA A 78 -10.11 -0.67 -5.16
CA ALA A 78 -9.47 -0.97 -3.88
C ALA A 78 -7.97 -1.24 -4.03
N TYR A 79 -7.57 -2.09 -4.99
CA TYR A 79 -6.17 -2.41 -5.24
C TYR A 79 -5.36 -1.21 -5.70
N PHE A 80 -5.86 -0.45 -6.67
CA PHE A 80 -5.18 0.75 -7.15
C PHE A 80 -5.09 1.83 -6.06
N SER A 81 -6.12 1.99 -5.23
CA SER A 81 -6.09 2.91 -4.09
C SER A 81 -5.05 2.50 -3.05
N PHE A 82 -4.94 1.21 -2.75
CA PHE A 82 -3.94 0.69 -1.83
C PHE A 82 -2.52 0.95 -2.35
N VAL A 83 -2.26 0.64 -3.64
CA VAL A 83 -0.95 0.89 -4.26
C VAL A 83 -0.64 2.38 -4.32
N TYR A 84 -1.60 3.22 -4.71
CA TYR A 84 -1.49 4.68 -4.71
C TYR A 84 -1.00 5.19 -3.36
N TRP A 85 -1.67 4.76 -2.29
CA TRP A 85 -1.39 5.21 -0.95
C TRP A 85 -0.07 4.68 -0.40
N ALA A 86 0.17 3.37 -0.53
CA ALA A 86 1.38 2.73 -0.01
C ALA A 86 2.64 3.30 -0.68
N ALA A 87 2.66 3.36 -2.01
CA ALA A 87 3.75 3.97 -2.76
C ALA A 87 3.83 5.49 -2.51
N GLY A 88 2.69 6.14 -2.29
CA GLY A 88 2.62 7.56 -1.91
C GLY A 88 3.33 7.85 -0.59
N LEU A 89 3.08 7.05 0.44
CA LEU A 89 3.77 7.14 1.73
C LEU A 89 5.28 6.90 1.59
N GLU A 90 5.70 5.87 0.84
CA GLU A 90 7.12 5.61 0.60
C GLU A 90 7.81 6.75 -0.16
N SER A 91 7.14 7.34 -1.16
CA SER A 91 7.69 8.49 -1.89
C SER A 91 7.84 9.75 -1.04
N ASN A 92 7.06 9.89 0.05
CA ASN A 92 7.08 11.03 0.96
C ASN A 92 7.78 10.74 2.30
N LYS A 93 8.49 9.61 2.40
CA LYS A 93 9.14 9.18 3.64
C LYS A 93 10.06 10.25 4.24
N ASP A 94 10.85 10.94 3.42
CA ASP A 94 11.77 11.99 3.88
C ASP A 94 11.05 13.20 4.49
N HIS A 95 9.84 13.49 4.04
CA HIS A 95 9.01 14.54 4.63
C HIS A 95 8.45 14.08 5.98
N LEU A 96 7.98 12.83 6.06
CA LEU A 96 7.42 12.24 7.28
C LEU A 96 8.47 12.06 8.38
N LEU A 97 9.73 11.78 8.03
CA LEU A 97 10.85 11.73 8.97
C LEU A 97 11.18 13.09 9.60
N LYS A 98 10.83 14.20 8.94
CA LYS A 98 11.05 15.56 9.43
C LYS A 98 9.92 16.06 10.34
N LEU A 99 8.83 15.31 10.47
CA LEU A 99 7.72 15.69 11.34
C LEU A 99 8.13 15.65 12.81
N SER A 100 7.55 16.56 13.60
CA SER A 100 7.74 16.57 15.04
C SER A 100 7.14 15.31 15.68
N PRO A 101 7.66 14.84 16.83
CA PRO A 101 7.11 13.68 17.53
C PRO A 101 5.62 13.82 17.85
N ARG A 102 5.18 15.03 18.21
CA ARG A 102 3.76 15.33 18.47
C ARG A 102 2.89 15.13 17.23
N ALA A 103 3.33 15.62 16.08
CA ALA A 103 2.59 15.46 14.82
C ALA A 103 2.49 13.98 14.44
N ARG A 104 3.58 13.20 14.58
CA ARG A 104 3.56 11.76 14.32
C ARG A 104 2.61 11.01 15.26
N ASN A 105 2.60 11.35 16.55
CA ASN A 105 1.70 10.73 17.52
C ASN A 105 0.23 11.03 17.21
N ILE A 106 -0.10 12.27 16.83
CA ILE A 106 -1.46 12.63 16.41
C ILE A 106 -1.86 11.88 15.13
N LEU A 107 -0.97 11.81 14.13
CA LEU A 107 -1.22 11.05 12.91
C LEU A 107 -1.43 9.56 13.21
N PHE A 108 -0.62 8.98 14.10
CA PHE A 108 -0.75 7.59 14.52
C PHE A 108 -2.10 7.34 15.19
N LEU A 109 -2.50 8.18 16.16
CA LEU A 109 -3.77 8.07 16.85
C LEU A 109 -4.97 8.23 15.91
N ALA A 110 -4.94 9.23 15.03
CA ALA A 110 -6.00 9.44 14.05
C ALA A 110 -6.12 8.25 13.09
N THR A 111 -5.00 7.74 12.60
CA THR A 111 -4.96 6.55 11.74
C THR A 111 -5.48 5.32 12.48
N ALA A 112 -5.12 5.14 13.76
CA ALA A 112 -5.60 4.04 14.59
C ALA A 112 -7.12 4.09 14.80
N LEU A 113 -7.67 5.29 14.99
CA LEU A 113 -9.11 5.50 15.09
C LEU A 113 -9.82 5.11 13.78
N VAL A 114 -9.26 5.49 12.63
CA VAL A 114 -9.79 5.08 11.32
C VAL A 114 -9.72 3.56 11.14
N ALA A 115 -8.61 2.92 11.53
CA ALA A 115 -8.47 1.47 11.50
C ALA A 115 -9.52 0.78 12.39
N PHE A 116 -9.73 1.28 13.61
CA PHE A 116 -10.74 0.75 14.52
C PHE A 116 -12.16 0.93 13.97
N ALA A 117 -12.51 2.12 13.50
CA ALA A 117 -13.84 2.41 12.95
C ALA A 117 -14.13 1.57 11.70
N SER A 118 -13.16 1.45 10.79
CA SER A 118 -13.30 0.62 9.59
C SER A 118 -13.35 -0.87 9.92
N PHE A 119 -12.57 -1.35 10.89
CA PHE A 119 -12.67 -2.72 11.38
C PHE A 119 -14.06 -3.02 11.93
N TYR A 120 -14.59 -2.15 12.81
CA TYR A 120 -15.95 -2.26 13.32
C TYR A 120 -16.99 -2.33 12.18
N GLU A 121 -16.89 -1.43 11.20
CA GLU A 121 -17.80 -1.39 10.05
C GLU A 121 -17.72 -2.64 9.18
N ILE A 122 -16.55 -3.30 9.05
CA ILE A 122 -16.45 -4.59 8.34
C ILE A 122 -17.31 -5.64 9.02
N PHE A 123 -17.20 -5.79 10.35
CA PHE A 123 -18.02 -6.75 11.09
C PHE A 123 -19.51 -6.38 11.04
N TYR A 124 -19.83 -5.10 11.22
CA TYR A 124 -21.20 -4.64 11.12
C TYR A 124 -21.82 -4.99 9.76
N ASN A 125 -21.15 -4.67 8.67
CA ASN A 125 -21.62 -4.99 7.32
C ASN A 125 -21.74 -6.49 7.09
N PHE A 126 -20.80 -7.29 7.60
CA PHE A 126 -20.87 -8.76 7.51
C PHE A 126 -22.06 -9.34 8.29
N MET A 127 -22.32 -8.83 9.49
CA MET A 127 -23.47 -9.25 10.31
C MET A 127 -24.80 -8.85 9.67
N VAL A 128 -24.90 -7.63 9.12
CA VAL A 128 -26.08 -7.17 8.37
C VAL A 128 -26.28 -8.04 7.13
N TRP A 129 -25.21 -8.37 6.42
CA TRP A 129 -25.28 -9.23 5.24
C TRP A 129 -25.83 -10.61 5.59
N LEU A 130 -25.23 -11.29 6.57
CA LEU A 130 -25.69 -12.61 7.02
C LEU A 130 -27.15 -12.58 7.49
N ALA A 131 -27.54 -11.54 8.23
CA ALA A 131 -28.93 -11.38 8.67
C ALA A 131 -29.88 -11.21 7.48
N LEU A 132 -29.52 -10.37 6.51
CA LEU A 132 -30.34 -10.15 5.32
C LEU A 132 -30.47 -11.42 4.50
N GLU A 133 -29.39 -12.14 4.22
CA GLU A 133 -29.41 -13.39 3.44
C GLU A 133 -30.39 -14.43 4.03
N VAL A 134 -30.44 -14.55 5.36
CA VAL A 134 -31.37 -15.45 6.07
C VAL A 134 -32.81 -14.95 6.05
N LEU A 135 -33.01 -13.63 6.21
CA LEU A 135 -34.34 -13.02 6.34
C LEU A 135 -35.02 -12.78 4.98
N THR A 136 -34.26 -12.61 3.91
CA THR A 136 -34.82 -12.39 2.57
C THR A 136 -35.25 -13.71 1.93
N THR A 137 -36.52 -14.05 2.10
CA THR A 137 -37.19 -15.20 1.46
C THR A 137 -37.69 -14.90 0.04
N ASN A 138 -37.59 -13.64 -0.41
CA ASN A 138 -38.22 -13.14 -1.63
C ASN A 138 -37.27 -12.95 -2.84
N CYS A 139 -35.96 -13.21 -2.72
CA CYS A 139 -35.08 -13.13 -3.89
C CYS A 139 -35.10 -14.43 -4.69
N LYS A 140 -35.19 -14.33 -6.02
CA LYS A 140 -35.05 -15.46 -6.95
C LYS A 140 -33.88 -15.20 -7.91
N PRO A 141 -32.99 -16.18 -8.15
CA PRO A 141 -32.94 -17.50 -7.50
C PRO A 141 -32.44 -17.40 -6.05
N PHE A 142 -32.79 -18.39 -5.23
CA PHE A 142 -32.27 -18.56 -3.88
C PHE A 142 -30.98 -19.39 -3.94
N PRO A 143 -29.92 -19.07 -3.17
CA PRO A 143 -29.79 -17.98 -2.18
C PRO A 143 -29.70 -16.59 -2.81
N CYS A 144 -30.12 -15.55 -2.07
CA CYS A 144 -30.09 -14.17 -2.54
C CYS A 144 -28.68 -13.78 -2.98
N ASN A 145 -28.54 -13.25 -4.21
CA ASN A 145 -27.25 -12.77 -4.67
C ASN A 145 -26.79 -11.59 -3.77
N PRO A 146 -25.64 -11.71 -3.08
CA PRO A 146 -25.13 -10.66 -2.18
C PRO A 146 -24.92 -9.33 -2.91
N ASP A 147 -24.67 -9.35 -4.21
CA ASP A 147 -24.51 -8.16 -5.04
C ASP A 147 -25.76 -7.29 -5.15
N GLN A 148 -26.93 -7.86 -4.85
CA GLN A 148 -28.21 -7.17 -4.92
C GLN A 148 -28.68 -6.69 -3.54
N VAL A 149 -27.97 -7.04 -2.48
CA VAL A 149 -28.32 -6.66 -1.11
C VAL A 149 -27.99 -5.18 -0.89
N ALA A 150 -28.99 -4.43 -0.48
CA ALA A 150 -28.89 -3.00 -0.17
C ALA A 150 -29.27 -2.74 1.29
N SER A 151 -28.76 -1.66 1.87
CA SER A 151 -29.22 -1.20 3.18
C SER A 151 -30.73 -0.89 3.12
N ILE A 152 -31.51 -1.51 4.00
CA ILE A 152 -32.96 -1.27 4.16
C ILE A 152 -33.30 -0.06 5.05
N PHE A 153 -32.28 0.59 5.61
CA PHE A 153 -32.47 1.81 6.40
C PHE A 153 -32.91 2.96 5.49
N ASP A 154 -33.79 3.82 5.98
CA ASP A 154 -34.51 4.89 5.27
C ASP A 154 -33.58 6.02 4.77
N LEU A 155 -32.63 5.67 3.91
CA LEU A 155 -31.81 6.60 3.16
C LEU A 155 -32.53 6.90 1.85
N ARG A 156 -32.53 8.19 1.46
CA ARG A 156 -33.02 8.68 0.16
C ARG A 156 -32.46 7.89 -1.04
N SER A 157 -31.31 7.24 -0.86
CA SER A 157 -30.70 6.32 -1.82
C SER A 157 -30.05 5.16 -1.05
N PRO A 158 -30.51 3.91 -1.23
CA PRO A 158 -29.96 2.77 -0.50
C PRO A 158 -28.51 2.49 -0.96
N LEU A 159 -27.63 2.14 -0.02
CA LEU A 159 -26.23 1.83 -0.33
C LEU A 159 -26.08 0.33 -0.64
N ASN A 160 -25.35 -0.02 -1.69
CA ASN A 160 -25.01 -1.41 -1.96
C ASN A 160 -24.05 -1.96 -0.91
N LEU A 161 -24.40 -3.09 -0.30
CA LEU A 161 -23.68 -3.64 0.84
C LEU A 161 -22.29 -4.16 0.45
N VAL A 162 -22.16 -4.79 -0.72
CA VAL A 162 -20.86 -5.25 -1.26
C VAL A 162 -19.95 -4.07 -1.58
N PHE A 163 -20.52 -3.01 -2.17
CA PHE A 163 -19.79 -1.77 -2.42
C PHE A 163 -19.29 -1.14 -1.11
N ALA A 164 -20.19 -0.95 -0.13
CA ALA A 164 -19.86 -0.38 1.17
C ALA A 164 -18.74 -1.18 1.87
N THR A 165 -18.92 -2.50 1.96
CA THR A 165 -17.96 -3.40 2.60
C THR A 165 -16.57 -3.28 1.97
N LYS A 166 -16.48 -3.21 0.64
CA LYS A 166 -15.18 -3.07 -0.05
C LYS A 166 -14.55 -1.69 0.13
N ILE A 167 -15.34 -0.62 0.18
CA ILE A 167 -14.81 0.73 0.50
C ILE A 167 -14.26 0.75 1.93
N VAL A 168 -15.01 0.24 2.90
CA VAL A 168 -14.57 0.17 4.30
C VAL A 168 -13.34 -0.74 4.44
N THR A 169 -13.32 -1.89 3.77
CA THR A 169 -12.15 -2.78 3.75
C THR A 169 -10.92 -2.08 3.16
N THR A 170 -11.12 -1.25 2.13
CA THR A 170 -10.04 -0.43 1.57
C THR A 170 -9.52 0.56 2.61
N ALA A 171 -10.41 1.30 3.29
CA ALA A 171 -10.03 2.22 4.37
C ALA A 171 -9.28 1.50 5.51
N PHE A 172 -9.70 0.28 5.86
CA PHE A 172 -8.99 -0.55 6.82
C PHE A 172 -7.59 -0.93 6.33
N GLY A 173 -7.45 -1.41 5.09
CA GLY A 173 -6.14 -1.73 4.51
C GLY A 173 -5.20 -0.52 4.46
N LEU A 174 -5.70 0.63 4.03
CA LEU A 174 -4.95 1.90 3.99
C LEU A 174 -4.47 2.32 5.38
N SER A 175 -5.34 2.25 6.38
CA SER A 175 -5.01 2.64 7.76
C SER A 175 -4.04 1.66 8.41
N MET A 176 -4.20 0.34 8.21
CA MET A 176 -3.26 -0.67 8.70
C MET A 176 -1.86 -0.49 8.12
N TYR A 177 -1.75 -0.28 6.80
CA TYR A 177 -0.46 0.01 6.18
C TYR A 177 0.14 1.32 6.71
N SER A 178 -0.69 2.34 6.90
CA SER A 178 -0.26 3.63 7.48
C SER A 178 0.27 3.49 8.90
N LEU A 179 -0.38 2.69 9.76
CA LEU A 179 0.09 2.43 11.12
C LEU A 179 1.44 1.73 11.12
N TRP A 180 1.59 0.68 10.31
CA TRP A 180 2.87 -0.01 10.13
C TRP A 180 3.96 0.96 9.64
N PHE A 181 3.64 1.80 8.66
CA PHE A 181 4.57 2.77 8.09
C PHE A 181 4.98 3.84 9.10
N LEU A 182 4.02 4.42 9.83
CA LEU A 182 4.26 5.43 10.85
C LEU A 182 5.12 4.89 11.99
N HIS A 183 4.84 3.67 12.46
CA HIS A 183 5.66 2.99 13.45
C HIS A 183 7.11 2.82 12.95
N ARG A 184 7.28 2.39 11.69
CA ARG A 184 8.61 2.26 11.07
C ARG A 184 9.35 3.61 10.98
N VAL A 185 8.66 4.70 10.68
CA VAL A 185 9.22 6.06 10.63
C VAL A 185 9.64 6.55 12.01
N ASP A 186 8.88 6.21 13.05
CA ASP A 186 9.19 6.63 14.42
C ASP A 186 10.45 5.93 14.93
N VAL A 187 10.54 4.61 14.77
CA VAL A 187 11.74 3.81 15.09
C VAL A 187 12.98 4.33 14.36
N GLU A 188 12.86 4.66 13.07
CA GLU A 188 13.96 5.23 12.29
C GLU A 188 14.39 6.61 12.82
N THR A 189 13.43 7.43 13.27
CA THR A 189 13.75 8.74 13.85
C THR A 189 14.49 8.59 15.18
N GLU A 190 14.04 7.68 16.05
CA GLU A 190 14.71 7.41 17.32
C GLU A 190 16.16 6.97 17.12
N ARG A 191 16.42 6.08 16.14
CA ARG A 191 17.78 5.65 15.77
C ARG A 191 18.67 6.81 15.32
N ARG A 192 18.14 7.74 14.52
CA ARG A 192 18.88 8.93 14.07
C ARG A 192 19.21 9.88 15.23
N ASN A 193 18.26 10.06 16.13
CA ASN A 193 18.46 10.89 17.32
C ASN A 193 19.52 10.30 18.25
N GLN A 194 19.51 8.97 18.46
CA GLN A 194 20.54 8.27 19.25
C GLN A 194 21.93 8.39 18.62
N THR A 195 22.06 8.17 17.30
CA THR A 195 23.33 8.29 16.58
C THR A 195 23.94 9.70 16.70
N THR A 196 23.08 10.73 16.63
CA THR A 196 23.50 12.13 16.78
C THR A 196 23.94 12.43 18.21
N ALA A 197 23.28 11.86 19.23
CA ALA A 197 23.65 12.03 20.63
C ALA A 197 24.96 11.31 21.00
N THR A 198 25.27 10.19 20.35
CA THR A 198 26.51 9.41 20.59
C THR A 198 27.76 9.96 19.89
N LEU A 199 27.64 11.00 19.07
CA LEU A 199 28.77 11.75 18.49
C LEU A 199 28.94 13.10 19.21
N PRO A 200 29.33 13.13 20.50
CA PRO A 200 29.72 14.39 21.13
C PRO A 200 31.01 14.90 20.46
N GLY A 201 31.12 16.22 20.34
CA GLY A 201 32.18 16.93 19.60
C GLY A 201 33.59 16.75 20.16
N ASP A 202 34.17 15.57 19.99
CA ASP A 202 35.57 15.24 20.23
C ASP A 202 36.24 14.73 18.95
N VAL A 203 36.19 15.53 17.88
CA VAL A 203 37.16 15.43 16.79
C VAL A 203 37.73 16.82 16.52
N LYS A 204 38.61 17.25 17.43
CA LYS A 204 39.67 18.20 17.11
C LYS A 204 40.86 17.38 16.63
N ALA A 205 41.06 17.26 15.31
CA ALA A 205 42.30 16.74 14.73
C ALA A 205 43.30 17.91 14.52
N PRO A 206 44.65 17.71 14.40
CA PRO A 206 45.32 16.46 14.03
C PRO A 206 46.72 16.14 14.67
N LEU A 207 47.23 14.92 14.36
CA LEU A 207 48.63 14.41 14.28
C LEU A 207 49.23 13.61 15.46
N PRO A 208 50.20 12.69 15.24
CA PRO A 208 50.61 11.98 14.02
C PRO A 208 50.48 10.44 14.13
N SER A 209 50.53 9.77 12.98
CA SER A 209 50.63 8.31 12.83
C SER A 209 51.77 7.70 13.66
N PRO A 210 51.51 6.64 14.45
CA PRO A 210 52.56 5.74 14.86
C PRO A 210 52.72 4.66 13.78
N SER A 211 53.81 4.81 13.03
CA SER A 211 54.68 3.75 12.50
C SER A 211 54.07 2.36 12.29
N ARG A 212 53.89 2.03 11.02
CA ARG A 212 53.69 0.70 10.46
C ARG A 212 54.79 -0.27 10.94
N LYS A 213 54.53 -1.10 11.94
CA LYS A 213 55.35 -2.31 12.19
C LYS A 213 54.90 -3.40 11.22
N ARG A 214 55.70 -3.58 10.16
CA ARG A 214 55.73 -4.77 9.30
C ARG A 214 56.12 -5.96 10.19
N ILE A 215 55.18 -6.88 10.43
CA ILE A 215 55.50 -8.22 10.93
C ILE A 215 55.63 -9.10 9.67
N GLU A 216 56.87 -9.31 9.24
CA GLU A 216 57.27 -10.49 8.50
C GLU A 216 57.55 -11.58 9.54
N ILE A 217 56.80 -12.68 9.52
CA ILE A 217 57.32 -13.99 9.93
C ILE A 217 56.72 -15.05 8.99
N GLU A 218 57.59 -15.42 8.06
CA GLU A 218 57.93 -16.76 7.57
C GLU A 218 56.84 -17.82 7.31
N ALA A 219 56.97 -18.36 6.09
CA ALA A 219 56.44 -19.62 5.64
C ALA A 219 56.79 -20.78 6.60
N GLY A 220 55.75 -21.40 7.15
CA GLY A 220 55.79 -22.72 7.76
C GLY A 220 54.88 -23.67 6.99
N LEU A 221 55.40 -24.19 5.89
CA LEU A 221 54.82 -25.28 5.11
C LEU A 221 54.83 -26.55 5.97
N ALA A 222 53.68 -26.96 6.52
CA ALA A 222 53.51 -28.30 7.07
C ALA A 222 52.08 -28.80 6.84
N ALA A 223 52.03 -29.92 6.13
CA ALA A 223 50.86 -30.61 5.65
C ALA A 223 49.89 -31.07 6.75
N GLN A 224 48.59 -31.04 6.45
CA GLN A 224 47.68 -32.08 6.93
C GLN A 224 46.56 -32.35 5.92
N LYS A 225 46.26 -33.65 5.81
CA LYS A 225 45.64 -34.40 4.69
C LYS A 225 44.14 -34.15 4.49
N PRO A 226 43.60 -34.51 3.31
CA PRO A 226 42.16 -34.45 3.02
C PRO A 226 41.39 -35.53 3.80
N ILE A 227 40.21 -35.17 4.30
CA ILE A 227 39.24 -36.08 4.93
C ILE A 227 38.34 -36.64 3.82
N ASP A 228 38.32 -37.96 3.73
CA ASP A 228 37.48 -38.79 2.85
C ASP A 228 36.08 -38.95 3.48
N PRO A 229 34.96 -38.75 2.75
CA PRO A 229 33.62 -38.94 3.29
C PRO A 229 33.06 -40.30 2.89
N THR A 230 33.03 -41.25 3.83
CA THR A 230 32.20 -42.45 3.71
C THR A 230 31.63 -42.87 5.05
N VAL A 231 30.29 -43.01 5.05
CA VAL A 231 29.51 -44.07 5.75
C VAL A 231 29.28 -43.78 7.25
N ASP A 232 28.05 -43.65 7.75
CA ASP A 232 27.07 -44.73 7.83
C ASP A 232 25.59 -44.28 7.76
N GLN A 233 24.80 -45.15 7.12
CA GLN A 233 23.36 -45.24 7.21
C GLN A 233 23.00 -46.02 8.48
N THR A 234 22.10 -45.48 9.30
CA THR A 234 21.09 -46.22 10.07
C THR A 234 19.96 -45.28 10.44
#